data_AF-A0A1A7KN70-F1
#
_entry.id   AF-A0A1A7KN70-F1
#
_cell.length_a   1.000
_cell.length_b   1.000
_cell.length_c   1.000
_cell.angle_alpha   90.00
_cell.angle_beta   90.00
_cell.angle_gamma   90.00
#
_symmetry.space_group_name_H-M   'P 1'
#
loop_
_entity.id
_entity.type
_entity.pdbx_description
1 polymer ?
#
loop_
_entity_poly.entity_id
_entity_poly.type
_entity_poly.pdbx_seq_one_letter_code
_entity_poly.pdbx_strand_id
1 'polypeptide(L)'
;MTKRLRIFCGPNGSGKSTLFSEFIKNKFNPGLFVNSDNIESEISEKKFLDLSSFNLDLTQTDLDSFLTEPNSITLIEKAKTKGFSLEIKISENVILDISKNKNSYSAGLISSFIRKHLMLDNRSFSFESVMSHPSKLYELKLAKELNYKTYLYFVCIDDPDVNVSRVNNRVVKGGHAVPDLSIKERYIKTLENLYPAMQLVDKAYLFDNSDQMNMIAEMENQIITLHVDEDHIPNWFLKYLINRE
;
A
#
# COMPACT_ATOMS: atom_id res chain seq x y z
N MET A 1 18.16 -16.91 -3.66
CA MET A 1 18.03 -15.48 -4.02
C MET A 1 17.39 -14.74 -2.85
N THR A 2 17.89 -13.56 -2.45
CA THR A 2 17.29 -12.79 -1.34
C THR A 2 15.86 -12.36 -1.69
N LYS A 3 14.87 -12.71 -0.87
CA LYS A 3 13.47 -12.31 -1.06
C LYS A 3 13.25 -10.89 -0.56
N ARG A 4 12.53 -10.08 -1.34
CA ARG A 4 12.39 -8.64 -1.11
C ARG A 4 10.93 -8.22 -1.12
N LEU A 5 10.55 -7.43 -0.12
CA LEU A 5 9.26 -6.75 -0.04
C LEU A 5 9.49 -5.25 -0.20
N ARG A 6 8.80 -4.61 -1.15
CA ARG A 6 8.88 -3.15 -1.35
C ARG A 6 7.50 -2.54 -1.24
N ILE A 7 7.38 -1.49 -0.42
CA ILE A 7 6.12 -0.78 -0.23
C ILE A 7 6.30 0.65 -0.72
N PHE A 8 5.48 1.05 -1.69
CA PHE A 8 5.38 2.44 -2.14
C PHE A 8 4.19 3.08 -1.43
N CYS A 9 4.45 3.96 -0.46
CA CYS A 9 3.40 4.45 0.43
C CYS A 9 3.38 5.96 0.64
N GLY A 10 2.26 6.44 1.18
CA GLY A 10 2.02 7.86 1.39
C GLY A 10 0.55 8.26 1.20
N PRO A 11 0.15 9.46 1.63
CA PRO A 11 -1.23 9.93 1.56
C PRO A 11 -1.84 9.86 0.14
N ASN A 12 -3.17 9.84 0.03
CA ASN A 12 -3.84 9.93 -1.27
C ASN A 12 -3.36 11.20 -2.02
N GLY A 13 -3.05 11.11 -3.32
CA GLY A 13 -2.56 12.28 -4.07
C GLY A 13 -1.09 12.66 -3.86
N SER A 14 -0.33 11.94 -3.02
CA SER A 14 1.08 12.28 -2.76
C SER A 14 2.07 11.98 -3.90
N GLY A 15 1.70 11.12 -4.86
CA GLY A 15 2.57 10.76 -6.00
C GLY A 15 3.20 9.37 -5.94
N LYS A 16 2.65 8.43 -5.16
CA LYS A 16 3.10 7.02 -5.09
C LYS A 16 3.31 6.37 -6.46
N SER A 17 2.33 6.51 -7.36
CA SER A 17 2.40 5.90 -8.69
C SER A 17 3.45 6.57 -9.59
N THR A 18 3.72 7.87 -9.39
CA THR A 18 4.84 8.56 -10.04
C THR A 18 6.17 7.98 -9.54
N LEU A 19 6.32 7.84 -8.23
CA LEU A 19 7.52 7.26 -7.62
C LEU A 19 7.75 5.81 -8.08
N PHE A 20 6.69 5.00 -8.18
CA PHE A 20 6.78 3.65 -8.74
C PHE A 20 7.18 3.67 -10.23
N SER A 21 6.61 4.58 -11.03
CA SER A 21 6.95 4.72 -12.44
C SER A 21 8.43 5.11 -12.64
N GLU A 22 8.95 6.01 -11.82
CA GLU A 22 10.36 6.39 -11.82
C GLU A 22 11.27 5.22 -11.40
N PHE A 23 10.86 4.44 -10.39
CA PHE A 23 11.57 3.24 -9.97
C PHE A 23 11.73 2.23 -11.13
N ILE A 24 10.66 2.01 -11.91
CA ILE A 24 10.70 1.14 -13.10
C ILE A 24 11.54 1.76 -14.22
N LYS A 25 11.39 3.06 -14.48
CA LYS A 25 12.18 3.79 -15.49
C LYS A 25 13.69 3.68 -15.23
N ASN A 26 14.08 3.69 -13.96
CA ASN A 26 15.45 3.50 -13.51
C ASN A 26 15.90 2.02 -13.48
N LYS A 27 15.11 1.10 -14.06
CA LYS A 27 15.39 -0.33 -14.23
C LYS A 27 15.59 -1.08 -12.90
N PHE A 28 15.03 -0.58 -11.80
CA PHE A 28 15.00 -1.34 -10.57
C PHE A 28 13.97 -2.47 -10.67
N ASN A 29 14.27 -3.63 -10.09
CA ASN A 29 13.36 -4.78 -10.09
C ASN A 29 12.35 -4.68 -8.93
N PRO A 30 11.04 -4.48 -9.20
CA PRO A 30 10.01 -4.40 -8.17
C PRO A 30 9.67 -5.76 -7.56
N GLY A 31 9.89 -6.86 -8.28
CA GLY A 31 9.21 -8.14 -8.04
C GLY A 31 7.81 -8.14 -8.68
N LEU A 32 6.93 -9.03 -8.23
CA LEU A 32 5.51 -8.98 -8.64
C LEU A 32 4.85 -7.71 -8.08
N PHE A 33 4.13 -6.95 -8.89
CA PHE A 33 3.43 -5.75 -8.42
C PHE A 33 1.97 -6.06 -8.08
N VAL A 34 1.61 -6.02 -6.80
CA VAL A 34 0.26 -6.34 -6.30
C VAL A 34 -0.47 -5.06 -5.93
N ASN A 35 -1.24 -4.50 -6.86
CA ASN A 35 -1.96 -3.24 -6.67
C ASN A 35 -3.48 -3.47 -6.63
N SER A 36 -4.16 -2.92 -5.62
CA SER A 36 -5.61 -3.10 -5.46
C SER A 36 -6.42 -2.47 -6.60
N ASP A 37 -6.01 -1.31 -7.13
CA ASP A 37 -6.71 -0.64 -8.24
C ASP A 37 -6.58 -1.49 -9.52
N ASN A 38 -5.41 -2.12 -9.76
CA ASN A 38 -5.22 -3.05 -10.88
C ASN A 38 -6.11 -4.29 -10.74
N ILE A 39 -6.17 -4.87 -9.52
CA ILE A 39 -7.03 -6.02 -9.22
C ILE A 39 -8.51 -5.66 -9.42
N GLU A 40 -8.93 -4.46 -8.98
CA GLU A 40 -10.29 -3.96 -9.19
C GLU A 40 -10.63 -3.83 -10.67
N SER A 41 -9.73 -3.24 -11.49
CA SER A 41 -9.90 -3.14 -12.94
C SER A 41 -10.03 -4.50 -13.59
N GLU A 42 -9.15 -5.44 -13.26
CA GLU A 42 -9.14 -6.77 -13.84
C GLU A 42 -10.41 -7.56 -13.52
N ILE A 43 -10.86 -7.53 -12.26
CA ILE A 43 -12.11 -8.18 -11.85
C ILE A 43 -13.34 -7.49 -12.47
N SER A 44 -13.28 -6.17 -12.68
CA SER A 44 -14.34 -5.44 -13.36
C SER A 44 -14.47 -5.86 -14.83
N GLU A 45 -13.33 -5.98 -15.53
CA GLU A 45 -13.23 -6.31 -16.95
C GLU A 45 -13.46 -7.81 -17.22
N LYS A 46 -12.66 -8.68 -16.62
CA LYS A 46 -12.62 -10.13 -16.90
C LYS A 46 -13.62 -10.93 -16.08
N LYS A 47 -14.17 -10.34 -15.00
CA LYS A 47 -15.05 -10.99 -13.99
C LYS A 47 -14.38 -12.02 -13.08
N PHE A 48 -13.10 -12.31 -13.28
CA PHE A 48 -12.28 -13.15 -12.43
C PHE A 48 -10.86 -12.60 -12.34
N LEU A 49 -10.08 -13.08 -11.38
CA LEU A 49 -8.65 -12.83 -11.27
C LEU A 49 -7.91 -14.18 -11.24
N ASP A 50 -7.03 -14.41 -12.21
CA ASP A 50 -6.23 -15.63 -12.30
C ASP A 50 -5.02 -15.55 -11.38
N LEU A 51 -4.92 -16.44 -10.40
CA LEU A 51 -3.82 -16.45 -9.43
C LEU A 51 -2.50 -16.95 -10.02
N SER A 52 -2.54 -17.67 -11.14
CA SER A 52 -1.33 -18.07 -11.86
C SER A 52 -0.52 -16.86 -12.36
N SER A 53 -1.19 -15.71 -12.59
CA SER A 53 -0.53 -14.44 -12.94
C SER A 53 0.38 -13.90 -11.82
N PHE A 54 0.17 -14.36 -10.58
CA PHE A 54 1.01 -14.07 -9.41
C PHE A 54 1.96 -15.22 -9.06
N ASN A 55 2.04 -16.26 -9.91
CA ASN A 55 2.74 -17.52 -9.63
C ASN A 55 2.24 -18.21 -8.35
N LEU A 56 0.94 -18.15 -8.11
CA LEU A 56 0.27 -18.79 -6.97
C LEU A 56 -0.66 -19.90 -7.45
N ASP A 57 -0.78 -20.94 -6.63
CA ASP A 57 -1.76 -22.02 -6.77
C ASP A 57 -2.48 -22.17 -5.43
N LEU A 58 -3.67 -21.57 -5.32
CA LEU A 58 -4.43 -21.46 -4.06
C LEU A 58 -5.84 -22.01 -4.21
N THR A 59 -6.39 -22.45 -3.09
CA THR A 59 -7.69 -23.12 -3.00
C THR A 59 -8.70 -22.29 -2.21
N GLN A 60 -9.98 -22.68 -2.26
CA GLN A 60 -11.00 -22.11 -1.39
C GLN A 60 -10.64 -22.26 0.09
N THR A 61 -9.96 -23.34 0.49
CA THR A 61 -9.53 -23.56 1.87
C THR A 61 -8.50 -22.52 2.33
N ASP A 62 -7.59 -22.11 1.46
CA ASP A 62 -6.63 -21.02 1.75
C ASP A 62 -7.36 -19.70 2.00
N LEU A 63 -8.35 -19.40 1.14
CA LEU A 63 -9.19 -18.21 1.31
C LEU A 63 -9.99 -18.27 2.60
N ASP A 64 -10.65 -19.39 2.89
CA ASP A 64 -11.46 -19.57 4.10
C ASP A 64 -10.61 -19.36 5.36
N SER A 65 -9.42 -19.96 5.40
CA SER A 65 -8.45 -19.74 6.49
C SER A 65 -8.09 -18.25 6.61
N PHE A 66 -7.79 -17.58 5.50
CA PHE A 66 -7.43 -16.17 5.49
C PHE A 66 -8.56 -15.26 5.99
N LEU A 67 -9.81 -15.57 5.66
CA LEU A 67 -10.97 -14.78 6.05
C LEU A 67 -11.23 -14.82 7.58
N THR A 68 -10.68 -15.82 8.29
CA THR A 68 -10.75 -15.89 9.76
C THR A 68 -9.71 -15.06 10.49
N GLU A 69 -8.75 -14.46 9.78
CA GLU A 69 -7.68 -13.70 10.42
C GLU A 69 -8.15 -12.34 10.91
N PRO A 70 -7.61 -11.83 12.04
CA PRO A 70 -8.03 -10.54 12.61
C PRO A 70 -8.00 -9.39 11.60
N ASN A 71 -6.95 -9.28 10.79
CA ASN A 71 -6.83 -8.21 9.80
C ASN A 71 -7.89 -8.30 8.70
N SER A 72 -8.20 -9.52 8.24
CA SER A 72 -9.26 -9.76 7.25
C SER A 72 -10.62 -9.39 7.84
N ILE A 73 -10.90 -9.81 9.07
CA ILE A 73 -12.13 -9.47 9.80
C ILE A 73 -12.31 -7.96 9.91
N THR A 74 -11.27 -7.22 10.33
CA THR A 74 -11.39 -5.75 10.45
C THR A 74 -11.74 -5.06 9.12
N LEU A 75 -11.23 -5.56 8.00
CA LEU A 75 -11.54 -5.00 6.68
C LEU A 75 -12.98 -5.33 6.26
N ILE A 76 -13.44 -6.56 6.53
CA ILE A 76 -14.80 -7.01 6.26
C ILE A 76 -15.81 -6.22 7.09
N GLU A 77 -15.55 -6.03 8.38
CA GLU A 77 -16.40 -5.22 9.27
C GLU A 77 -16.45 -3.76 8.80
N LYS A 78 -15.30 -3.19 8.41
CA LYS A 78 -15.25 -1.84 7.83
C LYS A 78 -16.11 -1.74 6.56
N ALA A 79 -16.03 -2.72 5.66
CA ALA A 79 -16.88 -2.75 4.48
C ALA A 79 -18.37 -2.83 4.86
N LYS A 80 -18.72 -3.68 5.83
CA LYS A 80 -20.08 -3.85 6.33
C LYS A 80 -20.66 -2.58 6.94
N THR A 81 -19.90 -1.84 7.75
CA THR A 81 -20.34 -0.54 8.31
C THR A 81 -20.59 0.52 7.24
N LYS A 82 -20.03 0.35 6.04
CA LYS A 82 -20.24 1.20 4.86
C LYS A 82 -21.31 0.64 3.91
N GLY A 83 -22.02 -0.42 4.30
CA GLY A 83 -23.11 -1.02 3.53
C GLY A 83 -22.66 -2.01 2.45
N PHE A 84 -21.42 -2.48 2.48
CA PHE A 84 -20.89 -3.46 1.53
C PHE A 84 -20.82 -4.86 2.14
N SER A 85 -21.28 -5.87 1.39
CA SER A 85 -21.02 -7.29 1.68
C SER A 85 -19.87 -7.74 0.79
N LEU A 86 -18.87 -8.40 1.37
CA LEU A 86 -17.73 -8.95 0.62
C LEU A 86 -17.91 -10.45 0.50
N GLU A 87 -18.15 -10.93 -0.73
CA GLU A 87 -18.35 -12.34 -1.02
C GLU A 87 -17.41 -12.74 -2.15
N ILE A 88 -16.35 -13.47 -1.79
CA ILE A 88 -15.25 -13.85 -2.68
C ILE A 88 -15.09 -15.36 -2.63
N LYS A 89 -14.84 -15.99 -3.78
CA LYS A 89 -14.61 -17.44 -3.89
C LYS A 89 -13.40 -17.74 -4.74
N ILE A 90 -12.80 -18.90 -4.51
CA ILE A 90 -11.76 -19.49 -5.36
C ILE A 90 -12.29 -20.78 -5.98
N SER A 91 -12.18 -20.88 -7.30
CA SER A 91 -12.43 -22.11 -8.06
C SER A 91 -11.37 -22.21 -9.14
N GLU A 92 -10.80 -23.39 -9.37
CA GLU A 92 -9.81 -23.62 -10.43
C GLU A 92 -8.67 -22.57 -10.43
N ASN A 93 -8.18 -22.20 -9.24
CA ASN A 93 -7.14 -21.19 -9.05
C ASN A 93 -7.48 -19.78 -9.58
N VAL A 94 -8.77 -19.47 -9.76
CA VAL A 94 -9.26 -18.12 -10.06
C VAL A 94 -10.10 -17.57 -8.91
N ILE A 95 -9.92 -16.28 -8.60
CA ILE A 95 -10.76 -15.54 -7.66
C ILE A 95 -11.98 -14.97 -8.39
N LEU A 96 -13.15 -15.19 -7.82
CA LEU A 96 -14.42 -14.59 -8.23
C LEU A 96 -14.93 -13.66 -7.14
N ASP A 97 -15.20 -12.40 -7.49
CA ASP A 97 -15.94 -11.45 -6.63
C ASP A 97 -17.43 -11.51 -7.00
N ILE A 98 -18.22 -12.17 -6.14
CA ILE A 98 -19.66 -12.35 -6.28
C ILE A 98 -20.45 -11.41 -5.35
N SER A 99 -19.79 -10.40 -4.79
CA SER A 99 -20.42 -9.39 -3.95
C SER A 99 -21.55 -8.68 -4.70
N LYS A 100 -22.71 -8.51 -4.05
CA LYS A 100 -23.89 -7.83 -4.63
C LYS A 100 -23.56 -6.42 -5.14
N ASN A 101 -22.71 -5.70 -4.41
CA ASN A 101 -22.25 -4.35 -4.76
C ASN A 101 -20.72 -4.36 -4.83
N LYS A 102 -20.17 -4.44 -6.04
CA LYS A 102 -18.71 -4.35 -6.28
C LYS A 102 -18.17 -3.03 -5.73
N ASN A 103 -17.04 -3.10 -5.04
CA ASN A 103 -16.43 -1.96 -4.37
C ASN A 103 -14.93 -2.22 -4.14
N SER A 104 -14.18 -1.15 -3.86
CA SER A 104 -12.73 -1.22 -3.66
C SER A 104 -12.29 -1.98 -2.40
N TYR A 105 -13.19 -2.30 -1.47
CA TYR A 105 -12.84 -3.16 -0.32
C TYR A 105 -12.60 -4.61 -0.74
N SER A 106 -13.35 -5.15 -1.70
CA SER A 106 -13.11 -6.51 -2.24
C SER A 106 -11.69 -6.61 -2.82
N ALA A 107 -11.30 -5.64 -3.65
CA ALA A 107 -9.96 -5.59 -4.22
C ALA A 107 -8.89 -5.40 -3.14
N GLY A 108 -9.16 -4.60 -2.11
CA GLY A 108 -8.29 -4.48 -0.93
C GLY A 108 -8.07 -5.80 -0.19
N LEU A 109 -9.14 -6.60 -0.01
CA LEU A 109 -9.09 -7.90 0.65
C LEU A 109 -8.32 -8.92 -0.19
N ILE A 110 -8.62 -9.01 -1.48
CA ILE A 110 -7.93 -9.89 -2.45
C ILE A 110 -6.45 -9.54 -2.53
N SER A 111 -6.12 -8.26 -2.62
CA SER A 111 -4.75 -7.76 -2.63
C SER A 111 -4.00 -8.18 -1.34
N SER A 112 -4.67 -8.12 -0.18
CA SER A 112 -4.11 -8.59 1.09
C SER A 112 -3.88 -10.10 1.13
N PHE A 113 -4.83 -10.87 0.61
CA PHE A 113 -4.72 -12.32 0.47
C PHE A 113 -3.52 -12.71 -0.40
N ILE A 114 -3.41 -12.13 -1.60
CA ILE A 114 -2.29 -12.38 -2.53
C ILE A 114 -0.95 -12.03 -1.89
N ARG A 115 -0.81 -10.84 -1.28
CA ARG A 115 0.45 -10.44 -0.63
C ARG A 115 0.86 -11.42 0.48
N LYS A 116 -0.10 -11.91 1.27
CA LYS A 116 0.18 -12.92 2.29
C LYS A 116 0.74 -14.20 1.68
N HIS A 117 0.09 -14.73 0.64
CA HIS A 117 0.54 -15.98 0.03
C HIS A 117 1.85 -15.83 -0.75
N LEU A 118 2.11 -14.68 -1.37
CA LEU A 118 3.44 -14.37 -1.91
C LEU A 118 4.52 -14.35 -0.82
N MET A 119 4.21 -13.79 0.35
CA MET A 119 5.12 -13.81 1.49
C MET A 119 5.46 -15.24 1.91
N LEU A 120 4.43 -16.09 2.09
CA LEU A 120 4.58 -17.50 2.47
C LEU A 120 5.32 -18.33 1.41
N ASP A 121 5.11 -18.05 0.11
CA ASP A 121 5.80 -18.73 -1.00
C ASP A 121 7.18 -18.13 -1.34
N ASN A 122 7.75 -17.30 -0.46
CA ASN A 122 9.09 -16.72 -0.62
C ASN A 122 9.28 -15.87 -1.90
N ARG A 123 8.20 -15.32 -2.47
CA ARG A 123 8.24 -14.52 -3.70
C ARG A 123 8.57 -13.07 -3.39
N SER A 124 9.46 -12.46 -4.17
CA SER A 124 9.69 -11.01 -4.07
C SER A 124 8.56 -10.24 -4.75
N PHE A 125 8.04 -9.22 -4.08
CA PHE A 125 6.93 -8.43 -4.59
C PHE A 125 6.98 -6.98 -4.09
N SER A 126 6.17 -6.14 -4.73
CA SER A 126 5.93 -4.77 -4.31
C SER A 126 4.46 -4.41 -4.40
N PHE A 127 4.07 -3.37 -3.68
CA PHE A 127 2.71 -2.84 -3.74
C PHE A 127 2.65 -1.37 -3.36
N GLU A 128 1.56 -0.71 -3.75
CA GLU A 128 1.23 0.62 -3.27
C GLU A 128 0.29 0.57 -2.07
N SER A 129 0.45 1.49 -1.12
CA SER A 129 -0.48 1.62 0.00
C SER A 129 -0.60 3.05 0.48
N VAL A 130 -1.80 3.46 0.91
CA VAL A 130 -1.92 4.69 1.70
C VAL A 130 -1.28 4.52 3.08
N MET A 131 -1.21 3.29 3.62
CA MET A 131 -0.65 3.02 4.96
C MET A 131 -1.37 3.75 6.11
N SER A 132 -2.66 4.08 5.92
CA SER A 132 -3.49 4.72 6.95
C SER A 132 -4.14 3.76 7.95
N HIS A 133 -3.77 2.48 7.94
CA HIS A 133 -4.32 1.46 8.84
C HIS A 133 -3.21 0.61 9.45
N PRO A 134 -3.25 0.31 10.77
CA PRO A 134 -2.20 -0.45 11.45
C PRO A 134 -1.92 -1.84 10.86
N SER A 135 -2.85 -2.41 10.09
CA SER A 135 -2.63 -3.71 9.43
C SER A 135 -1.41 -3.75 8.52
N LYS A 136 -0.91 -2.61 8.04
CA LYS A 136 0.35 -2.56 7.26
C LYS A 136 1.58 -2.80 8.12
N LEU A 137 1.54 -2.39 9.39
CA LEU A 137 2.60 -2.69 10.35
C LEU A 137 2.65 -4.20 10.64
N TYR A 138 1.50 -4.88 10.68
CA TYR A 138 1.47 -6.35 10.83
C TYR A 138 2.02 -7.08 9.61
N GLU A 139 1.73 -6.60 8.38
CA GLU A 139 2.35 -7.15 7.16
C GLU A 139 3.88 -6.98 7.16
N LEU A 140 4.38 -5.83 7.62
CA LEU A 140 5.83 -5.61 7.77
C LEU A 140 6.46 -6.54 8.82
N LYS A 141 5.80 -6.73 9.97
CA LYS A 141 6.24 -7.68 11.00
C LYS A 141 6.32 -9.11 10.46
N LEU A 142 5.27 -9.57 9.78
CA LEU A 142 5.24 -10.88 9.13
C LEU A 142 6.36 -11.03 8.09
N ALA A 143 6.59 -10.01 7.26
CA ALA A 143 7.68 -10.04 6.28
C ALA A 143 9.05 -10.21 6.97
N LYS A 144 9.28 -9.50 8.09
CA LYS A 144 10.49 -9.60 8.89
C LYS A 144 10.65 -10.99 9.53
N GLU A 145 9.58 -11.53 10.13
CA GLU A 145 9.55 -12.90 10.69
C GLU A 145 9.87 -13.96 9.64
N LEU A 146 9.41 -13.74 8.41
CA LEU A 146 9.72 -14.61 7.30
C LEU A 146 11.12 -14.35 6.72
N ASN A 147 11.92 -13.39 7.18
CA ASN A 147 13.24 -13.03 6.65
C ASN A 147 13.21 -12.39 5.25
N TYR A 148 12.23 -11.54 4.98
CA TYR A 148 12.28 -10.64 3.82
C TYR A 148 13.22 -9.47 4.06
N LYS A 149 13.95 -9.07 3.03
CA LYS A 149 14.55 -7.74 2.99
C LYS A 149 13.49 -6.72 2.59
N THR A 150 13.19 -5.80 3.47
CA THR A 150 12.05 -4.89 3.43
C THR A 150 12.48 -3.47 3.08
N TYR A 151 11.74 -2.83 2.18
CA TYR A 151 12.02 -1.47 1.71
C TYR A 151 10.75 -0.64 1.75
N LEU A 152 10.82 0.53 2.36
CA LEU A 152 9.76 1.53 2.38
C LEU A 152 10.14 2.69 1.46
N TYR A 153 9.30 2.99 0.47
CA TYR A 153 9.42 4.15 -0.39
C TYR A 153 8.25 5.07 -0.06
N PHE A 154 8.48 6.04 0.81
CA PHE A 154 7.42 6.91 1.32
C PHE A 154 7.44 8.26 0.62
N VAL A 155 6.29 8.73 0.14
CA VAL A 155 6.14 10.04 -0.49
C VAL A 155 5.01 10.83 0.14
N CYS A 156 5.29 12.08 0.52
CA CYS A 156 4.33 12.99 1.14
C CYS A 156 4.35 14.38 0.50
N ILE A 157 3.37 15.18 0.90
CA ILE A 157 3.23 16.61 0.60
C ILE A 157 2.93 17.28 1.94
N ASP A 158 3.39 18.51 2.16
CA ASP A 158 3.17 19.22 3.42
C ASP A 158 1.69 19.56 3.68
N ASP A 159 0.94 19.92 2.63
CA ASP A 159 -0.45 20.36 2.76
C ASP A 159 -1.47 19.30 2.28
N PRO A 160 -2.33 18.76 3.17
CA PRO A 160 -3.38 17.82 2.79
C PRO A 160 -4.45 18.41 1.85
N ASP A 161 -4.60 19.73 1.74
CA ASP A 161 -5.52 20.35 0.76
C ASP A 161 -4.96 20.27 -0.67
N VAL A 162 -3.64 20.23 -0.83
CA VAL A 162 -3.00 19.90 -2.11
C VAL A 162 -3.26 18.43 -2.46
N ASN A 163 -3.24 17.52 -1.49
CA ASN A 163 -3.63 16.13 -1.72
C ASN A 163 -5.06 16.00 -2.25
N VAL A 164 -6.02 16.73 -1.64
CA VAL A 164 -7.42 16.79 -2.10
C VAL A 164 -7.49 17.31 -3.54
N SER A 165 -6.84 18.44 -3.82
CA SER A 165 -6.82 19.05 -5.15
C SER A 165 -6.26 18.11 -6.22
N ARG A 166 -5.16 17.41 -5.92
CA ARG A 166 -4.57 16.40 -6.82
C ARG A 166 -5.50 15.21 -7.05
N VAL A 167 -6.23 14.76 -6.03
CA VAL A 167 -7.22 13.67 -6.20
C VAL A 167 -8.39 14.13 -7.06
N ASN A 168 -8.92 15.34 -6.85
CA ASN A 168 -10.01 15.87 -7.67
C ASN A 168 -9.60 16.02 -9.15
N ASN A 169 -8.39 16.51 -9.40
CA ASN A 169 -7.85 16.63 -10.76
C ASN A 169 -7.69 15.29 -11.48
N ARG A 170 -7.32 14.21 -10.79
CA ARG A 170 -7.26 12.88 -11.44
C ARG A 170 -8.65 12.29 -11.69
N VAL A 171 -9.65 12.61 -10.86
CA VAL A 171 -11.04 12.15 -11.07
C VAL A 171 -11.61 12.74 -12.36
N VAL A 172 -11.33 14.02 -12.64
CA VAL A 172 -11.67 14.65 -13.93
C VAL A 172 -11.06 13.90 -15.12
N LYS A 173 -9.91 13.25 -14.92
CA LYS A 173 -9.22 12.43 -15.93
C LYS A 173 -9.63 10.95 -15.92
N GLY A 174 -10.71 10.59 -15.23
CA GLY A 174 -11.23 9.22 -15.14
C GLY A 174 -10.70 8.37 -13.99
N GLY A 175 -9.97 8.96 -13.03
CA GLY A 175 -9.49 8.26 -11.84
C GLY A 175 -10.56 8.04 -10.75
N HIS A 176 -10.23 7.21 -9.75
CA HIS A 176 -11.15 6.90 -8.64
C HIS A 176 -11.30 8.07 -7.65
N ALA A 177 -12.57 8.40 -7.35
CA ALA A 177 -12.95 9.42 -6.39
C ALA A 177 -12.76 8.96 -4.94
N VAL A 178 -12.26 9.85 -4.09
CA VAL A 178 -12.12 9.62 -2.65
C VAL A 178 -12.66 10.86 -1.94
N PRO A 179 -13.57 10.74 -0.95
CA PRO A 179 -14.09 11.90 -0.24
C PRO A 179 -12.98 12.72 0.43
N ASP A 180 -13.05 14.05 0.36
CA ASP A 180 -12.04 14.97 0.90
C ASP A 180 -11.74 14.72 2.38
N LEU A 181 -12.78 14.54 3.20
CA LEU A 181 -12.63 14.20 4.62
C LEU A 181 -11.85 12.89 4.81
N SER A 182 -12.10 11.88 3.97
CA SER A 182 -11.34 10.63 4.02
C SER A 182 -9.87 10.82 3.60
N ILE A 183 -9.58 11.73 2.67
CA ILE A 183 -8.19 12.05 2.29
C ILE A 183 -7.46 12.68 3.48
N LYS A 184 -8.07 13.68 4.13
CA LYS A 184 -7.50 14.37 5.30
C LYS A 184 -7.30 13.44 6.50
N GLU A 185 -8.30 12.61 6.83
CA GLU A 185 -8.16 11.60 7.89
C GLU A 185 -7.05 10.60 7.60
N ARG A 186 -6.95 10.13 6.35
CA ARG A 186 -5.91 9.19 5.94
C ARG A 186 -4.54 9.83 5.97
N TYR A 187 -4.41 11.11 5.63
CA TYR A 187 -3.17 11.85 5.69
C TYR A 187 -2.55 11.76 7.09
N ILE A 188 -3.32 12.12 8.12
CA ILE A 188 -2.88 12.08 9.52
C ILE A 188 -2.47 10.65 9.92
N LYS A 189 -3.36 9.67 9.70
CA LYS A 189 -3.10 8.25 10.05
C LYS A 189 -1.88 7.67 9.32
N THR A 190 -1.62 8.12 8.10
CA THR A 190 -0.47 7.68 7.31
C THR A 190 0.85 8.15 7.95
N LEU A 191 0.89 9.41 8.37
CA LEU A 191 2.06 9.99 9.03
C LEU A 191 2.27 9.44 10.45
N GLU A 192 1.19 9.16 11.19
CA GLU A 192 1.26 8.47 12.49
C GLU A 192 1.87 7.07 12.35
N ASN A 193 1.53 6.34 11.28
CA ASN A 193 2.09 5.00 11.01
C ASN A 193 3.50 5.02 10.42
N LEU A 194 4.02 6.17 9.97
CA LEU A 194 5.28 6.24 9.23
C LEU A 194 6.47 5.73 10.04
N TYR A 195 6.71 6.26 11.23
CA TYR A 195 7.86 5.82 12.01
C TYR A 195 7.73 4.41 12.55
N PRO A 196 6.58 3.94 13.09
CA PRO A 196 6.44 2.51 13.37
C PRO A 196 6.79 1.64 12.17
N ALA A 197 6.42 2.05 10.95
CA ALA A 197 6.81 1.34 9.73
C ALA A 197 8.32 1.41 9.47
N MET A 198 8.95 2.58 9.64
CA MET A 198 10.40 2.77 9.53
C MET A 198 11.15 1.84 10.50
N GLN A 199 10.67 1.67 11.73
CA GLN A 199 11.29 0.77 12.71
C GLN A 199 11.19 -0.72 12.34
N LEU A 200 10.32 -1.07 11.39
CA LEU A 200 10.07 -2.45 10.96
C LEU A 200 10.78 -2.81 9.65
N VAL A 201 11.29 -1.83 8.90
CA VAL A 201 11.94 -2.06 7.60
C VAL A 201 13.46 -2.02 7.67
N ASP A 202 14.14 -2.69 6.74
CA ASP A 202 15.60 -2.64 6.62
C ASP A 202 16.08 -1.31 6.03
N LYS A 203 15.33 -0.78 5.05
CA LYS A 203 15.59 0.53 4.43
C LYS A 203 14.31 1.33 4.25
N ALA A 204 14.39 2.62 4.49
CA ALA A 204 13.36 3.58 4.09
C ALA A 204 13.95 4.69 3.23
N TYR A 205 13.21 5.10 2.20
CA TYR A 205 13.52 6.25 1.35
C TYR A 205 12.33 7.20 1.44
N LEU A 206 12.59 8.44 1.85
CA LEU A 206 11.58 9.43 2.16
C LEU A 206 11.64 10.55 1.11
N PHE A 207 10.51 10.80 0.48
CA PHE A 207 10.36 11.76 -0.59
C PHE A 207 9.35 12.84 -0.20
N ASP A 208 9.71 14.09 -0.48
CA ASP A 208 8.76 15.19 -0.54
C ASP A 208 8.35 15.44 -2.00
N ASN A 209 7.08 15.78 -2.20
CA ASN A 209 6.52 16.07 -3.51
C ASN A 209 5.61 17.31 -3.48
N SER A 210 5.93 18.27 -2.60
CA SER A 210 5.20 19.53 -2.47
C SER A 210 5.41 20.40 -3.71
N ASP A 211 6.66 20.52 -4.18
CA ASP A 211 7.02 21.20 -5.43
C ASP A 211 7.34 20.20 -6.55
N GLN A 212 8.43 19.47 -6.38
CA GLN A 212 8.88 18.39 -7.25
C GLN A 212 9.31 17.18 -6.41
N MET A 213 9.24 15.99 -7.01
CA MET A 213 9.65 14.75 -6.33
C MET A 213 11.13 14.84 -5.95
N ASN A 214 11.42 14.93 -4.65
CA ASN A 214 12.77 15.03 -4.11
C ASN A 214 12.96 14.04 -2.97
N MET A 215 14.07 13.29 -2.98
CA MET A 215 14.42 12.42 -1.86
C MET A 215 15.05 13.26 -0.76
N ILE A 216 14.35 13.43 0.36
CA ILE A 216 14.79 14.29 1.46
C ILE A 216 15.63 13.54 2.50
N ALA A 217 15.42 12.24 2.63
CA ALA A 217 16.11 11.41 3.61
C ALA A 217 16.07 9.93 3.22
N GLU A 218 17.05 9.19 3.71
CA GLU A 218 17.02 7.74 3.75
C GLU A 218 17.29 7.23 5.16
N MET A 219 16.83 6.02 5.46
CA MET A 219 17.10 5.31 6.69
C MET A 219 17.65 3.92 6.38
N GLU A 220 18.79 3.58 6.97
CA GLU A 220 19.36 2.22 6.96
C GLU A 220 19.94 1.91 8.34
N ASN A 221 19.67 0.71 8.86
CA ASN A 221 20.08 0.30 10.21
C ASN A 221 19.67 1.30 11.30
N GLN A 222 18.47 1.87 11.20
CA GLN A 222 17.93 2.90 12.10
C GLN A 222 18.69 4.23 12.12
N ILE A 223 19.64 4.43 11.21
CA ILE A 223 20.34 5.70 11.03
C ILE A 223 19.65 6.45 9.90
N ILE A 224 19.19 7.67 10.18
CA ILE A 224 18.61 8.57 9.18
C ILE A 224 19.73 9.46 8.61
N THR A 225 19.84 9.49 7.29
CA THR A 225 20.72 10.41 6.55
C THR A 225 19.84 11.39 5.78
N LEU A 226 20.07 12.68 5.98
CA LEU A 226 19.38 13.75 5.25
C LEU A 226 20.09 14.04 3.93
N HIS A 227 19.31 14.38 2.90
CA HIS A 227 19.81 14.75 1.56
C HIS A 227 19.46 16.19 1.18
N VAL A 228 18.93 16.95 2.13
CA VAL A 228 18.56 18.36 1.98
C VAL A 228 19.12 19.15 3.15
N ASP A 229 19.34 20.44 2.93
CA ASP A 229 19.71 21.38 3.99
C ASP A 229 18.56 21.55 4.99
N GLU A 230 18.88 21.99 6.20
CA GLU A 230 17.92 22.14 7.31
C GLU A 230 16.70 23.01 6.94
N ASP A 231 16.92 24.09 6.20
CA ASP A 231 15.88 25.01 5.73
C ASP A 231 14.93 24.40 4.68
N HIS A 232 15.26 23.23 4.13
CA HIS A 232 14.49 22.52 3.10
C HIS A 232 13.85 21.22 3.63
N ILE A 233 13.90 20.98 4.94
CA ILE A 233 13.20 19.85 5.55
C ILE A 233 11.69 20.18 5.65
N PRO A 234 10.79 19.35 5.09
CA PRO A 234 9.37 19.65 5.10
C PRO A 234 8.76 19.50 6.51
N ASN A 235 7.68 20.23 6.75
CA ASN A 235 7.02 20.28 8.06
C ASN A 235 6.48 18.91 8.49
N TRP A 236 5.96 18.11 7.55
CA TRP A 236 5.50 16.76 7.87
C TRP A 236 6.63 15.89 8.42
N PHE A 237 7.87 16.06 7.93
CA PHE A 237 9.02 15.30 8.39
C PHE A 237 9.42 15.74 9.80
N LEU A 238 9.56 17.05 10.03
CA LEU A 238 9.89 17.59 11.35
C LEU A 238 8.86 17.16 12.40
N LYS A 239 7.57 17.35 12.10
CA LYS A 239 6.49 17.02 13.04
C LYS A 239 6.39 15.54 13.35
N TYR A 240 6.46 14.67 12.32
CA TYR A 240 6.17 13.26 12.51
C TYR A 240 7.40 12.37 12.65
N LEU A 241 8.63 12.86 12.48
CA LEU A 241 9.84 12.04 12.64
C LEU A 241 10.85 12.61 13.64
N ILE A 242 10.95 13.93 13.77
CA ILE A 242 11.92 14.57 14.67
C ILE A 242 11.26 14.99 15.99
N ASN A 243 10.22 15.81 15.93
CA ASN A 243 9.54 16.41 17.09
C ASN A 243 8.39 15.54 17.60
N ARG A 244 8.62 14.22 17.68
CA ARG A 244 7.59 13.27 18.11
C ARG A 244 7.33 13.46 19.61
N GLU A 245 6.13 13.91 19.95
CA GLU A 245 5.61 13.89 21.34
C GLU A 245 5.34 12.46 21.82
#